data_AF-A0A2X4TVA6-F1
#
_entry.id   AF-A0A2X4TVA6-F1
#
_cell.length_a   1.000
_cell.length_b   1.000
_cell.length_c   1.000
_cell.angle_alpha   90.00
_cell.angle_beta   90.00
_cell.angle_gamma   90.00
#
_symmetry.space_group_name_H-M   'P 1'
#
loop_
_entity.id
_entity.type
_entity.pdbx_description
1 polymer ?
#
loop_
_entity_poly.entity_id
_entity_poly.type
_entity_poly.pdbx_seq_one_letter_code
_entity_poly.pdbx_strand_id
1 'polypeptide(L)'
;MQGDIRFADVLEKMGATITWGDDFIACTRGELHAIDMDMNHIPDAAMTIATTALFAKGTTTLRNIYNWRVKETDSPVRDGD
;
A
#
# COMPACT_ATOMS: atom_id res chain seq x y z
N MET A 1 8.10 2.87 9.02
CA MET A 1 8.40 1.47 9.35
C MET A 1 7.23 0.52 9.17
N GLN A 2 6.08 0.65 9.88
CA GLN A 2 4.97 -0.33 9.66
C GLN A 2 4.35 -0.27 8.24
N GLY A 3 4.36 0.90 7.58
CA GLY A 3 3.88 1.04 6.20
C GLY A 3 4.78 0.33 5.18
N ASP A 4 6.09 0.41 5.36
CA ASP A 4 7.10 -0.15 4.46
C ASP A 4 7.03 -1.68 4.41
N ILE A 5 6.83 -2.30 5.58
CA ILE A 5 6.71 -3.76 5.71
C ILE A 5 5.48 -4.28 4.96
N ARG A 6 4.34 -3.61 5.14
CA ARG A 6 3.08 -3.97 4.47
C ARG A 6 3.16 -3.76 2.96
N PHE A 7 3.89 -2.73 2.53
CA PHE A 7 4.11 -2.47 1.11
C PHE A 7 4.97 -3.56 0.46
N ALA A 8 6.03 -4.00 1.13
CA ALA A 8 6.86 -5.12 0.69
C ALA A 8 6.07 -6.43 0.56
N ASP A 9 5.22 -6.75 1.54
CA ASP A 9 4.32 -7.92 1.50
C ASP A 9 3.39 -7.88 0.27
N VAL A 10 2.79 -6.72 -0.01
CA VAL A 10 1.91 -6.55 -1.18
C VAL A 10 2.70 -6.67 -2.49
N LEU A 11 3.89 -6.06 -2.58
CA LEU A 11 4.76 -6.21 -3.74
C LEU A 11 5.13 -7.67 -4.00
N GLU A 12 5.45 -8.43 -2.95
CA GLU A 12 5.72 -9.86 -3.04
C GLU A 12 4.50 -10.64 -3.54
N LYS A 13 3.29 -10.32 -3.04
CA LYS A 13 2.03 -10.88 -3.55
C LYS A 13 1.74 -10.53 -5.01
N MET A 14 2.20 -9.37 -5.48
CA MET A 14 2.13 -8.98 -6.89
C MET A 14 3.19 -9.71 -7.75
N GLY A 15 4.08 -10.50 -7.16
CA GLY A 15 5.14 -11.21 -7.86
C GLY A 15 6.48 -10.46 -7.93
N ALA A 16 6.64 -9.36 -7.19
CA ALA A 16 7.94 -8.72 -7.05
C ALA A 16 8.88 -9.60 -6.20
N THR A 17 10.16 -9.59 -6.54
CA THR A 17 11.18 -10.18 -5.67
C THR A 17 11.59 -9.16 -4.62
N ILE A 18 11.22 -9.42 -3.37
CA ILE A 18 11.64 -8.64 -2.21
C ILE A 18 12.80 -9.34 -1.50
N THR A 19 13.87 -8.59 -1.27
CA THR A 19 15.01 -9.01 -0.46
C THR A 19 15.03 -8.17 0.80
N TRP A 20 14.89 -8.83 1.95
CA TRP A 20 14.99 -8.20 3.26
C TRP A 20 16.44 -8.24 3.74
N GLY A 21 17.02 -7.07 4.00
CA GLY A 21 18.29 -6.89 4.70
C GLY A 21 18.06 -6.30 6.10
N ASP A 22 19.10 -6.30 6.93
CA ASP A 22 19.00 -5.89 8.34
C ASP A 22 18.50 -4.45 8.53
N ASP A 23 18.83 -3.54 7.61
CA ASP A 23 18.42 -2.12 7.63
C ASP A 23 17.80 -1.64 6.30
N PHE A 24 17.54 -2.54 5.36
CA PHE A 24 16.99 -2.15 4.05
C PHE A 24 16.06 -3.21 3.47
N ILE A 25 15.15 -2.73 2.62
CA ILE A 25 14.30 -3.57 1.78
C ILE A 25 14.69 -3.28 0.33
N ALA A 26 15.16 -4.30 -0.38
CA ALA A 26 15.46 -4.20 -1.81
C ALA A 26 14.33 -4.86 -2.61
N CYS A 27 13.76 -4.11 -3.55
CA CYS A 27 12.77 -4.61 -4.50
C CYS A 27 13.41 -4.71 -5.88
N THR A 28 13.36 -5.90 -6.49
CA THR A 28 13.87 -6.10 -7.85
C THR A 28 12.71 -6.10 -8.84
N ARG A 29 12.86 -5.37 -9.95
CA ARG A 29 11.87 -5.31 -11.04
C ARG A 29 11.66 -6.70 -11.64
N GLY A 30 10.61 -7.39 -11.20
CA GLY A 30 10.01 -8.54 -11.87
C GLY A 30 8.87 -8.12 -12.83
N GLU A 31 8.15 -9.09 -13.38
CA GLU A 31 6.81 -8.85 -13.93
C GLU A 31 5.83 -8.77 -12.75
N LEU A 32 5.35 -7.57 -12.45
CA LEU A 32 4.28 -7.38 -11.49
C LEU A 32 2.96 -7.83 -12.12
N HIS A 33 2.16 -8.57 -11.38
CA HIS A 33 0.82 -9.00 -11.76
C HIS A 33 -0.22 -8.22 -10.99
N ALA A 34 -1.33 -7.92 -11.67
CA ALA A 34 -2.48 -7.31 -11.02
C ALA A 34 -3.03 -8.20 -9.90
N ILE A 35 -3.44 -7.56 -8.80
CA ILE A 35 -4.03 -8.23 -7.64
C ILE A 35 -5.43 -7.68 -7.34
N ASP A 36 -6.26 -8.49 -6.68
CA ASP A 36 -7.54 -8.07 -6.10
C ASP A 36 -7.41 -8.12 -4.57
N MET A 37 -7.40 -6.96 -3.92
CA MET A 37 -7.22 -6.85 -2.47
C MET A 37 -8.24 -5.90 -1.84
N ASP A 38 -8.72 -6.29 -0.65
CA ASP A 38 -9.56 -5.47 0.21
C ASP A 38 -8.69 -4.64 1.16
N MET A 39 -8.82 -3.31 1.08
CA MET A 39 -7.96 -2.34 1.74
C MET A 39 -8.59 -1.74 3.01
N ASN A 40 -9.63 -2.37 3.56
CA ASN A 40 -10.36 -1.90 4.75
C ASN A 40 -9.44 -1.60 5.96
N HIS A 41 -8.34 -2.36 6.11
CA HIS A 41 -7.45 -2.27 7.27
C HIS A 41 -6.27 -1.31 7.10
N ILE A 42 -6.00 -0.78 5.90
CA ILE A 42 -4.74 -0.06 5.63
C ILE A 42 -4.92 1.04 4.57
N PRO A 43 -5.52 2.19 4.91
CA PRO A 43 -5.68 3.30 3.96
C PRO A 43 -4.33 3.90 3.53
N ASP A 44 -3.33 3.94 4.42
CA ASP A 44 -2.05 4.60 4.15
C ASP A 44 -1.19 3.85 3.11
N ALA A 45 -1.36 2.53 2.98
CA ALA A 45 -0.67 1.71 1.98
C ALA A 45 -1.36 1.76 0.60
N ALA A 46 -2.60 2.26 0.53
CA ALA A 46 -3.38 2.28 -0.70
C ALA A 46 -2.78 3.19 -1.78
N MET A 47 -2.25 4.35 -1.40
CA MET A 47 -1.54 5.24 -2.34
C MET A 47 -0.35 4.55 -2.99
N THR A 48 0.45 3.87 -2.18
CA THR A 48 1.67 3.22 -2.63
C THR A 48 1.33 2.04 -3.53
N ILE A 49 0.30 1.26 -3.17
CA ILE A 49 -0.17 0.12 -3.97
C ILE A 49 -0.81 0.58 -5.28
N ALA A 50 -1.57 1.68 -5.29
CA ALA A 50 -2.10 2.28 -6.52
C ALA A 50 -0.98 2.70 -7.48
N THR A 51 0.12 3.25 -6.95
CA THR A 51 1.29 3.61 -7.74
C THR A 51 1.96 2.37 -8.33
N THR A 52 2.16 1.31 -7.55
CA THR A 52 2.69 0.02 -8.02
C THR A 52 1.78 -0.63 -9.05
N ALA A 53 0.47 -0.55 -8.87
CA ALA A 53 -0.53 -1.10 -9.76
C ALA A 53 -0.45 -0.53 -11.18
N LEU A 54 0.00 0.73 -11.36
CA LEU A 54 0.25 1.32 -12.67
C LEU A 54 1.35 0.60 -13.46
N PHE A 55 2.28 -0.05 -12.76
CA PHE A 55 3.37 -0.81 -13.36
C PHE A 55 3.07 -2.31 -13.44
N ALA A 56 1.94 -2.76 -12.90
CA ALA A 56 1.52 -4.15 -12.93
C ALA A 56 0.79 -4.50 -14.23
N LYS A 57 1.00 -5.73 -14.69
CA LYS A 57 0.38 -6.28 -15.88
C LYS A 57 -1.01 -6.80 -15.52
N GLY A 58 -2.04 -6.13 -16.03
CA GLY A 58 -3.45 -6.45 -15.79
C GLY A 58 -4.20 -5.32 -15.09
N THR A 59 -5.39 -5.62 -14.55
CA THR A 59 -6.22 -4.63 -13.84
C THR A 59 -6.22 -4.93 -12.34
N THR A 60 -5.51 -4.11 -11.58
CA THR A 60 -5.51 -4.22 -10.11
C THR A 60 -6.82 -3.67 -9.55
N THR A 61 -7.49 -4.45 -8.71
CA THR A 61 -8.75 -4.06 -8.06
C THR A 61 -8.49 -3.85 -6.58
N LEU A 62 -8.62 -2.60 -6.12
CA LEU A 62 -8.52 -2.24 -4.70
C LEU A 62 -9.92 -1.95 -4.18
N ARG A 63 -10.42 -2.80 -3.30
CA ARG A 63 -11.78 -2.67 -2.73
C ARG A 63 -11.70 -1.97 -1.38
N ASN A 64 -12.79 -1.31 -0.99
CA ASN A 64 -12.96 -0.72 0.35
C ASN A 64 -12.03 0.46 0.71
N ILE A 65 -11.52 1.18 -0.29
CA ILE A 65 -10.79 2.46 -0.14
C ILE A 65 -11.69 3.64 0.30
N TYR A 66 -12.96 3.41 0.63
CA TYR A 66 -13.92 4.45 0.98
C TYR A 66 -13.57 5.19 2.29
N ASN A 67 -12.87 4.51 3.22
CA ASN A 67 -12.40 5.11 4.48
C ASN A 67 -11.32 6.21 4.27
N TRP A 68 -10.76 6.28 3.06
CA TRP A 68 -9.75 7.25 2.68
C TRP A 68 -10.31 8.68 2.58
N ARG A 69 -11.61 8.82 2.28
CA ARG A 69 -12.30 10.13 2.27
C ARG A 69 -12.55 10.71 3.66
N VAL A 70 -12.47 9.89 4.72
CA VAL A 70 -12.80 10.29 6.10
C VAL A 70 -11.57 10.85 6.85
N LYS A 71 -10.35 10.48 6.43
CA LYS A 71 -9.11 10.87 7.15
C LYS A 71 -8.49 12.21 6.74
N GLU A 72 -8.89 12.81 5.62
CA GLU A 72 -8.41 14.14 5.20
C GLU A 72 -9.11 15.30 5.95
N THR A 73 -10.07 15.04 6.84
CA THR A 73 -10.72 16.10 7.64
C THR A 73 -11.18 15.59 8.99
N ASP A 74 -10.23 15.26 9.86
CA ASP A 74 -10.44 15.36 11.31
C ASP A 74 -9.09 15.58 11.98
N SER A 75 -8.64 16.84 11.97
CA SER A 75 -7.75 17.31 13.03
C SER A 75 -8.66 17.65 14.20
N PRO A 76 -8.65 16.90 15.32
CA PRO A 76 -9.29 17.39 16.52
C PRO A 76 -8.53 18.65 16.94
N VAL A 77 -9.10 19.81 16.64
CA VAL A 77 -8.73 21.07 17.28
C VAL A 77 -8.96 20.84 18.77
N ARG A 78 -7.88 20.64 19.53
CA ARG A 78 -7.93 20.67 20.98
C ARG A 78 -8.09 22.13 21.36
N ASP A 79 -9.34 22.57 21.50
CA ASP A 79 -9.68 23.68 22.37
C ASP A 79 -9.30 23.26 23.79
N GLY A 80 -8.30 23.96 24.35
CA GLY A 80 -7.92 23.87 25.74
C GLY A 80 -8.17 25.23 26.37
N ASP A 81 -9.15 25.27 27.27
CA ASP A 81 -9.35 26.26 28.34
C ASP A 81 -8.04 26.66 29.04
#